data_AF-A0AAU2RFT7-F1
#
_entry.id   AF-A0AAU2RFT7-F1
#
_cell.length_a   1.000
_cell.length_b   1.000
_cell.length_c   1.000
_cell.angle_alpha   90.00
_cell.angle_beta   90.00
_cell.angle_gamma   90.00
#
_symmetry.space_group_name_H-M   'P 1'
#
loop_
_entity.id
_entity.type
_entity.pdbx_description
1 polymer ?
#
loop_
_entity_poly.entity_id
_entity_poly.type
_entity_poly.pdbx_seq_one_letter_code
_entity_poly.pdbx_strand_id
1 'polypeptide(L)'
;MSAQPPSPRTEPWPDGVDARYQTIGGATIDLTYSNITPHTKNADAICHGCGEVYAIDPEPITRKWAQAHAKKCRALPRPAVTA
;
A
#
# COMPACT_ATOMS: atom_id res chain seq x y z
N MET A 1 26.03 -19.90 -8.63
CA MET A 1 25.93 -18.50 -8.18
C MET A 1 24.53 -18.05 -8.50
N SER A 2 23.61 -18.05 -7.54
CA SER A 2 22.22 -17.68 -7.81
C SER A 2 22.11 -16.16 -7.88
N ALA A 3 21.76 -15.63 -9.05
CA ALA A 3 21.42 -14.21 -9.17
C ALA A 3 20.19 -13.94 -8.30
N GLN A 4 20.33 -13.06 -7.31
CA GLN A 4 19.19 -12.57 -6.55
C GLN A 4 18.27 -11.81 -7.53
N PRO A 5 16.97 -12.13 -7.62
CA PRO A 5 16.05 -11.30 -8.41
C PRO A 5 16.14 -9.85 -7.92
N PRO A 6 16.03 -8.85 -8.81
CA PRO A 6 16.15 -7.46 -8.41
C PRO A 6 15.17 -7.17 -7.26
N SER A 7 15.70 -6.72 -6.13
CA SER A 7 14.91 -6.28 -4.98
C SER A 7 13.82 -5.33 -5.49
N PRO A 8 12.53 -5.54 -5.17
CA PRO A 8 11.48 -4.66 -5.65
C PRO A 8 11.71 -3.25 -5.10
N ARG A 9 12.21 -2.38 -5.99
CA ARG A 9 12.24 -0.91 -6.00
C ARG A 9 12.54 -0.20 -4.68
N THR A 10 13.80 0.22 -4.57
CA THR A 10 14.31 1.32 -3.74
C THR A 10 13.90 2.70 -4.29
N GLU A 11 12.66 2.87 -4.75
CA GLU A 11 12.14 4.22 -4.99
C GLU A 11 11.81 4.84 -3.62
N PRO A 12 12.18 6.11 -3.36
CA PRO A 12 11.80 6.77 -2.13
C PRO A 12 10.27 6.72 -2.02
N TRP A 13 9.79 6.33 -0.85
CA TRP A 13 8.36 6.24 -0.61
C TRP A 13 7.74 7.65 -0.65
N PRO A 14 6.50 7.80 -1.13
CA PRO A 14 5.82 9.09 -1.08
C PRO A 14 5.73 9.61 0.36
N ASP A 15 5.78 10.93 0.51
CA ASP A 15 5.58 11.58 1.81
C ASP A 15 4.27 11.14 2.48
N GLY A 16 4.35 10.85 3.78
CA GLY A 16 3.21 10.45 4.59
C GLY A 16 2.81 8.98 4.48
N VAL A 17 3.46 8.17 3.63
CA VAL A 17 3.21 6.72 3.56
C VAL A 17 4.01 5.99 4.65
N ASP A 18 3.30 5.41 5.61
CA ASP A 18 3.88 4.67 6.73
C ASP A 18 4.05 3.17 6.45
N ALA A 19 3.20 2.60 5.60
CA ALA A 19 3.30 1.20 5.14
C ALA A 19 2.79 1.04 3.71
N ARG A 20 3.34 0.07 2.97
CA ARG A 20 2.99 -0.20 1.56
C ARG A 20 2.96 -1.69 1.30
N TYR A 21 1.92 -2.15 0.61
CA TYR A 21 1.76 -3.54 0.17
C TYR A 21 1.79 -3.60 -1.36
N GLN A 22 2.45 -4.62 -1.91
CA GLN A 22 2.43 -4.88 -3.35
C GLN A 22 1.29 -5.87 -3.69
N THR A 23 0.48 -5.52 -4.67
CA THR A 23 -0.58 -6.37 -5.22
C THR A 23 -0.02 -7.39 -6.22
N ILE A 24 -0.76 -8.48 -6.49
CA ILE A 24 -0.40 -9.43 -7.56
C ILE A 24 -0.40 -8.75 -8.95
N GLY A 25 -1.23 -7.72 -9.15
CA GLY A 25 -1.25 -6.90 -10.37
C GLY A 25 -0.05 -5.95 -10.52
N GLY A 26 0.88 -5.92 -9.56
CA GLY A 26 2.05 -5.05 -9.58
C GLY A 26 1.79 -3.60 -9.14
N ALA A 27 0.54 -3.24 -8.83
CA ALA A 27 0.20 -1.98 -8.19
C ALA A 27 0.51 -2.01 -6.68
N THR A 28 0.47 -0.86 -6.01
CA THR A 28 0.71 -0.73 -4.57
C THR A 28 -0.55 -0.33 -3.81
N ILE A 29 -0.59 -0.70 -2.53
CA ILE A 29 -1.53 -0.20 -1.55
C ILE A 29 -0.74 0.58 -0.51
N ASP A 30 -1.03 1.86 -0.36
CA ASP A 30 -0.32 2.76 0.54
C ASP A 30 -1.17 3.00 1.78
N LEU A 31 -0.54 2.93 2.96
CA LEU A 31 -1.16 3.20 4.26
C LEU A 31 -0.56 4.46 4.86
N THR A 32 -1.43 5.29 5.40
CA THR A 32 -1.07 6.49 6.17
C THR A 32 -1.68 6.36 7.56
N TYR A 33 -0.92 6.73 8.60
CA TYR A 33 -1.35 6.62 9.99
C TYR A 33 -1.70 7.98 10.57
N SER A 34 -2.82 8.02 11.29
CA SER A 34 -3.25 9.18 12.04
C SER A 34 -3.44 8.79 13.51
N ASN A 35 -2.72 9.45 14.41
CA ASN A 35 -2.89 9.21 15.84
C ASN A 35 -4.24 9.80 16.29
N ILE A 36 -5.05 8.98 16.94
CA ILE A 36 -6.31 9.42 17.59
C ILE A 36 -6.09 9.64 19.08
N THR A 37 -5.30 8.78 19.71
CA THR A 37 -4.82 8.93 21.08
C THR A 37 -3.33 8.55 21.15
N PRO A 38 -2.64 8.74 22.29
CA PRO A 38 -1.24 8.31 22.44
C PRO A 38 -1.01 6.82 22.19
N HIS A 39 -2.06 5.99 22.28
CA HIS A 39 -1.96 4.53 22.16
C HIS A 39 -2.81 3.94 21.02
N THR A 40 -3.61 4.76 20.35
CA THR A 40 -4.47 4.31 19.25
C THR A 40 -4.24 5.18 18.03
N LYS A 41 -4.05 4.51 16.90
CA LYS A 41 -3.90 5.13 15.59
C LYS A 41 -4.93 4.53 14.64
N ASN A 42 -5.53 5.40 13.85
CA ASN A 42 -6.23 5.00 12.66
C ASN A 42 -5.24 4.84 11.51
N ALA A 43 -5.68 4.13 10.49
CA ALA A 43 -4.97 4.08 9.23
C ALA A 43 -5.94 4.19 8.07
N ASP A 44 -5.51 4.96 7.08
CA ASP A 44 -6.17 5.05 5.79
C ASP A 44 -5.32 4.32 4.76
N ALA A 45 -5.95 3.52 3.91
CA ALA A 45 -5.30 2.73 2.88
C ALA A 45 -5.91 2.99 1.51
N ILE A 46 -5.05 3.14 0.50
CA ILE A 46 -5.45 3.40 -0.89
C ILE A 46 -4.77 2.40 -1.80
N CYS A 47 -5.54 1.65 -2.57
CA CYS A 47 -5.02 0.78 -3.62
C CYS A 47 -4.84 1.57 -4.93
N HIS A 48 -3.59 1.83 -5.33
CA HIS A 48 -3.25 2.55 -6.56
C HIS A 48 -3.53 1.76 -7.86
N GLY A 49 -3.89 0.47 -7.73
CA GLY A 49 -4.30 -0.36 -8.86
C GLY A 49 -5.77 -0.16 -9.21
N CYS A 50 -6.67 -0.45 -8.27
CA CYS A 50 -8.12 -0.40 -8.50
C CYS A 50 -8.80 0.88 -7.98
N GLY A 51 -8.10 1.73 -7.23
CA GLY A 51 -8.66 2.94 -6.63
C GLY A 51 -9.49 2.69 -5.36
N GLU A 52 -9.55 1.45 -4.86
CA GLU A 52 -10.30 1.16 -3.62
C GLU A 52 -9.63 1.81 -2.42
N VAL A 53 -10.44 2.50 -1.62
CA VAL A 53 -10.03 3.21 -0.42
C VAL A 53 -10.67 2.54 0.79
N TYR A 54 -9.88 2.31 1.83
CA TYR A 54 -10.31 1.78 3.12
C TYR A 54 -9.78 2.69 4.22
N ALA A 55 -10.65 3.44 4.89
CA ALA A 55 -10.26 4.58 5.72
C ALA A 55 -11.00 4.62 7.06
N ILE A 56 -10.42 5.34 8.04
CA ILE A 56 -11.00 5.66 9.36
C ILE A 56 -11.15 4.45 10.30
N ASP A 57 -10.51 3.34 9.98
CA ASP A 57 -10.43 2.18 10.87
C ASP A 57 -9.14 2.15 11.70
N PRO A 58 -9.15 1.49 12.88
CA PRO A 58 -7.94 1.21 13.62
C PRO A 58 -6.88 0.54 12.75
N GLU A 59 -5.63 0.97 12.91
CA GLU A 59 -4.51 0.50 12.08
C GLU A 59 -4.41 -1.03 11.91
N PRO A 60 -4.63 -1.87 12.94
CA PRO A 60 -4.61 -3.32 12.78
C PRO A 60 -5.67 -3.86 11.80
N ILE A 61 -6.84 -3.22 11.73
CA ILE A 61 -7.95 -3.60 10.85
C ILE A 61 -7.62 -3.19 9.41
N THR A 62 -7.23 -1.93 9.21
CA THR A 62 -6.81 -1.40 7.90
C THR A 62 -5.64 -2.20 7.33
N ARG A 63 -4.63 -2.52 8.16
CA ARG A 63 -3.50 -3.37 7.77
C ARG A 63 -3.95 -4.74 7.27
N LYS A 64 -4.86 -5.38 8.01
CA LYS A 64 -5.40 -6.70 7.65
C LYS A 64 -6.16 -6.66 6.32
N TRP A 65 -6.98 -5.61 6.10
CA TRP A 65 -7.64 -5.39 4.82
C TRP A 65 -6.60 -5.25 3.69
N ALA A 66 -5.58 -4.40 3.86
CA ALA A 66 -4.59 -4.15 2.82
C ALA A 66 -3.82 -5.41 2.43
N GLN A 67 -3.41 -6.23 3.41
CA GLN A 67 -2.78 -7.52 3.16
C GLN A 67 -3.69 -8.50 2.41
N ALA A 68 -4.99 -8.52 2.73
CA ALA A 68 -5.95 -9.39 2.07
C ALA A 68 -6.25 -8.91 0.64
N HIS A 69 -6.35 -7.60 0.44
CA HIS A 69 -6.58 -6.97 -0.86
C HIS A 69 -5.39 -7.18 -1.79
N ALA A 70 -4.16 -6.99 -1.29
CA ALA A 70 -2.93 -7.19 -2.05
C ALA A 70 -2.82 -8.59 -2.68
N LYS A 71 -3.27 -9.62 -1.96
CA LYS A 71 -3.28 -11.02 -2.44
C LYS A 71 -4.29 -11.31 -3.55
N LYS A 72 -5.20 -10.38 -3.85
CA LYS A 72 -6.31 -10.61 -4.79
C LYS A 72 -6.34 -9.60 -5.92
N CYS A 73 -5.89 -8.37 -5.66
CA CYS A 73 -5.93 -7.30 -6.64
C CYS A 73 -4.98 -7.60 -7.80
N ARG A 74 -5.55 -7.60 -9.00
CA ARG A 74 -4.86 -7.76 -10.29
C ARG A 74 -4.95 -6.52 -11.17
N ALA A 75 -5.48 -5.42 -10.61
CA ALA A 75 -5.53 -4.16 -11.33
C ALA A 75 -4.10 -3.67 -11.59
N LEU A 76 -3.85 -3.28 -12.83
CA LEU A 76 -2.55 -2.76 -13.23
C LEU A 76 -2.42 -1.32 -12.72
N PRO A 77 -1.22 -0.90 -12.29
CA PRO A 77 -0.98 0.49 -11.94
C PRO A 77 -1.24 1.37 -13.18
N ARG A 78 -1.83 2.55 -12.96
CA ARG A 78 -2.00 3.54 -14.03
C ARG A 78 -0.62 3.82 -14.65
N PRO A 79 -0.48 3.77 -15.99
CA PRO A 79 0.79 4.12 -16.64
C PRO A 79 1.18 5.54 -16.23
N ALA A 80 2.43 5.74 -15.83
CA ALA A 80 2.98 7.08 -15.75
C ALA A 80 2.91 7.66 -17.17
N VAL A 81 2.17 8.75 -17.35
CA VAL A 81 2.27 9.52 -18.60
C VAL A 81 3.62 10.21 -18.52
N THR A 82 4.62 9.64 -19.20
CA THR A 82 5.90 10.33 -19.41
C THR A 82 5.61 11.54 -20.30
N ALA A 83 5.67 12.73 -19.72
CA ALA A 83 5.67 13.99 -20.47
C ALA A 83 7.05 14.27 -21.06
#